data_AF-A0A957TF21-F1
#
_entry.id   AF-A0A957TF21-F1
#
_cell.length_a   1.000
_cell.length_b   1.000
_cell.length_c   1.000
_cell.angle_alpha   90.00
_cell.angle_beta   90.00
_cell.angle_gamma   90.00
#
_symmetry.space_group_name_H-M   'P 1'
#
loop_
_entity.id
_entity.type
_entity.pdbx_description
1 polymer ?
#
loop_
_entity_poly.entity_id
_entity_poly.type
_entity_poly.pdbx_seq_one_letter_code
_entity_poly.pdbx_strand_id
1 'polypeptide(L)'
;MKRAFSSILVLLVLLALTTTTVFAGSALQLVKVQNNGAGPTFTFQVTGEFSEAELNGGFVQVEGGDAYPLYCVQQDATTVVCHTSKKVGGQNVVVGFGGSRFWTEMPEQYNRTYCYSAWDYWDFTGYQWTDFGPICQDEPAHEGQEAFYDYPQEDIYGAWVVFFEDVTGACGGTVPAGPAYYYPFCP
;
A
#
# COMPACT_ATOMS: atom_id res chain seq x y z
N MET A 1 45.99 -45.20 -21.65
CA MET A 1 45.83 -44.02 -20.77
C MET A 1 45.30 -42.77 -21.50
N LYS A 2 45.71 -42.45 -22.74
CA LYS A 2 45.20 -41.27 -23.49
C LYS A 2 43.67 -41.18 -23.65
N ARG A 3 42.97 -42.31 -23.82
CA ARG A 3 41.49 -42.35 -23.92
C ARG A 3 40.77 -41.99 -22.62
N ALA A 4 41.35 -42.30 -21.46
CA ALA A 4 40.75 -41.95 -20.16
C ALA A 4 40.86 -40.44 -19.88
N PHE A 5 41.93 -39.81 -20.34
CA PHE A 5 42.13 -38.37 -20.16
C PHE A 5 41.13 -37.52 -20.93
N SER A 6 40.80 -37.91 -22.18
CA SER A 6 39.78 -37.19 -22.96
C SER A 6 38.38 -37.27 -22.34
N SER A 7 38.01 -38.43 -21.78
CA SER A 7 36.69 -38.59 -21.15
C SER A 7 36.55 -37.76 -19.88
N ILE A 8 37.61 -37.65 -19.07
CA ILE A 8 37.62 -36.83 -17.85
C ILE A 8 37.55 -35.34 -18.20
N LEU A 9 38.25 -34.90 -19.25
CA LEU A 9 38.21 -33.50 -19.69
C LEU A 9 36.82 -33.10 -20.19
N VAL A 10 36.15 -33.98 -20.94
CA VAL A 10 34.78 -33.75 -21.42
C VAL A 10 33.80 -33.68 -20.26
N LEU A 11 33.92 -34.54 -19.26
CA LEU A 11 33.09 -34.50 -18.05
C LEU A 11 33.30 -33.22 -17.23
N LEU A 12 34.54 -32.74 -17.09
CA LEU A 12 34.84 -31.49 -16.40
C LEU A 12 34.26 -30.26 -17.11
N VAL A 13 34.30 -30.24 -18.44
CA VAL A 13 33.69 -29.16 -19.25
C VAL A 13 32.16 -29.19 -19.14
N LEU A 14 31.55 -30.38 -19.16
CA LEU A 14 30.11 -30.53 -18.94
C LEU A 14 29.68 -30.12 -17.53
N LEU A 15 30.50 -30.40 -16.51
CA LEU A 15 30.22 -30.00 -15.12
C LEU A 15 30.32 -28.48 -14.94
N ALA A 16 31.29 -27.83 -15.60
CA ALA A 16 31.41 -26.37 -15.61
C ALA A 16 30.26 -25.66 -16.37
N LEU A 17 29.61 -26.35 -17.31
CA LEU A 17 28.42 -25.84 -18.01
C LEU A 17 27.12 -26.03 -17.20
N THR A 18 27.11 -26.89 -16.19
CA THR A 18 25.95 -27.12 -15.31
C THR A 18 25.88 -26.19 -14.11
N THR A 19 26.85 -25.30 -13.88
CA THR A 19 26.65 -24.15 -12.99
C THR A 19 25.84 -23.09 -13.71
N THR A 20 24.67 -23.47 -14.23
CA THR A 20 23.62 -22.51 -14.51
C THR A 20 23.30 -21.85 -13.19
N THR A 21 23.47 -20.53 -13.13
CA THR A 21 23.02 -19.70 -12.01
C THR A 21 21.59 -20.12 -11.70
N VAL A 22 21.39 -20.82 -10.58
CA VAL A 22 20.06 -21.01 -10.03
C VAL A 22 19.57 -19.60 -9.81
N PHE A 23 18.56 -19.17 -10.57
CA PHE A 23 17.83 -17.94 -10.31
C PHE A 23 17.21 -18.12 -8.92
N ALA A 24 17.97 -17.76 -7.88
CA ALA A 24 17.43 -17.32 -6.61
C ALA A 24 16.85 -15.91 -6.84
N GLY A 25 15.94 -15.81 -7.82
CA GLY A 25 15.22 -14.58 -8.07
C GLY A 25 14.32 -14.38 -6.86
N SER A 26 14.53 -13.28 -6.15
CA SER A 26 13.60 -12.81 -5.14
C SER A 26 12.21 -12.80 -5.77
N ALA A 27 11.27 -13.57 -5.23
CA ALA A 27 9.89 -13.50 -5.69
C ALA A 27 9.38 -12.09 -5.38
N LEU A 28 8.91 -11.37 -6.41
CA LEU A 28 8.44 -10.00 -6.31
C LEU A 28 6.99 -9.94 -6.78
N GLN A 29 6.12 -9.44 -5.93
CA GLN A 29 4.71 -9.21 -6.26
C GLN A 29 4.33 -7.78 -5.91
N LEU A 30 3.80 -7.03 -6.88
CA LEU A 30 3.15 -5.76 -6.59
C LEU A 30 1.80 -6.03 -5.92
N VAL A 31 1.65 -5.66 -4.65
CA VAL A 31 0.45 -5.94 -3.86
C VAL A 31 -0.45 -4.72 -3.67
N LYS A 32 0.10 -3.51 -3.74
CA LYS A 32 -0.67 -2.28 -3.56
C LYS A 32 -0.10 -1.13 -4.38
N VAL A 33 -1.01 -0.33 -4.95
CA VAL A 33 -0.71 0.94 -5.61
C VAL A 33 -1.64 1.99 -4.99
N GLN A 34 -1.08 3.09 -4.52
CA GLN A 34 -1.86 4.16 -3.87
C GLN A 34 -1.24 5.53 -4.15
N ASN A 35 -2.07 6.56 -4.21
CA ASN A 35 -1.64 7.94 -4.39
C ASN A 35 -2.33 8.84 -3.35
N ASN A 36 -1.71 8.93 -2.17
CA ASN A 36 -2.25 9.68 -1.04
C ASN A 36 -1.64 11.09 -1.00
N GLY A 37 -1.99 11.92 0.00
CA GLY A 37 -1.41 13.26 0.15
C GLY A 37 0.13 13.31 0.20
N ALA A 38 0.78 12.23 0.65
CA ALA A 38 2.24 12.06 0.62
C ALA A 38 2.80 11.80 -0.79
N GLY A 39 1.97 11.25 -1.69
CA GLY A 39 2.28 10.97 -3.09
C GLY A 39 2.14 9.49 -3.48
N PRO A 40 2.48 9.19 -4.75
CA PRO A 40 2.49 7.84 -5.31
C PRO A 40 3.35 6.86 -4.52
N THR A 41 2.74 5.74 -4.15
CA THR A 41 3.35 4.69 -3.34
C THR A 41 3.02 3.32 -3.92
N PHE A 42 4.04 2.46 -4.02
CA PHE A 42 3.93 1.07 -4.44
C PHE A 42 4.37 0.18 -3.29
N THR A 43 3.60 -0.85 -2.98
CA THR A 43 3.98 -1.86 -1.99
C THR A 43 4.21 -3.19 -2.70
N PHE A 44 5.36 -3.77 -2.44
CA PHE A 44 5.74 -5.08 -2.96
C PHE A 44 5.84 -6.09 -1.82
N GLN A 45 5.33 -7.28 -2.08
CA GLN A 45 5.69 -8.45 -1.31
C GLN A 45 6.92 -9.09 -1.94
N VAL A 46 7.91 -9.39 -1.10
CA VAL A 46 9.22 -9.87 -1.52
C VAL A 46 9.63 -11.12 -0.75
N THR A 47 10.58 -11.88 -1.31
CA THR A 47 11.28 -12.94 -0.57
C THR A 47 12.78 -12.70 -0.63
N GLY A 48 13.37 -12.35 0.51
CA GLY A 48 14.80 -12.03 0.64
C GLY A 48 15.06 -10.60 1.07
N GLU A 49 16.34 -10.27 1.20
CA GLU A 49 16.81 -8.92 1.56
C GLU A 49 17.38 -8.22 0.33
N PHE A 50 17.12 -6.91 0.23
CA PHE A 50 17.66 -6.05 -0.82
C PHE A 50 18.76 -5.16 -0.25
N SER A 51 19.85 -5.04 -1.00
CA SER A 51 20.87 -4.04 -0.73
C SER A 51 20.33 -2.62 -0.99
N GLU A 52 20.97 -1.62 -0.38
CA GLU A 52 20.63 -0.21 -0.60
C GLU A 52 20.70 0.20 -2.09
N ALA A 53 21.64 -0.39 -2.84
CA ALA A 53 21.76 -0.15 -4.27
C ALA A 53 20.56 -0.70 -5.05
N GLU A 54 20.04 -1.87 -4.67
CA GLU A 54 18.85 -2.46 -5.29
C GLU A 54 17.58 -1.68 -4.92
N LEU A 55 17.49 -1.17 -3.69
CA LEU A 55 16.38 -0.34 -3.23
C LEU A 55 16.33 1.03 -3.93
N ASN A 56 17.46 1.55 -4.40
CA ASN A 56 17.54 2.83 -5.11
C ASN A 56 17.64 2.70 -6.64
N GLY A 57 17.66 1.48 -7.17
CA GLY A 57 17.83 1.21 -8.61
C GLY A 57 16.52 1.18 -9.41
N GLY A 58 15.38 1.39 -8.75
CA GLY A 58 14.07 1.28 -9.39
C GLY A 58 13.67 2.52 -10.22
N PHE A 59 12.63 2.36 -11.03
CA PHE A 59 12.07 3.46 -11.81
C PHE A 59 10.55 3.33 -12.02
N VAL A 60 9.92 4.43 -12.39
CA VAL A 60 8.53 4.50 -12.87
C VAL A 60 8.51 5.19 -14.22
N GLN A 61 8.10 4.48 -15.25
CA GLN A 61 7.97 5.01 -16.61
C GLN A 61 6.51 5.30 -16.90
N VAL A 62 6.17 6.56 -17.16
CA VAL A 62 4.83 6.92 -17.64
C VAL A 62 4.69 6.47 -19.09
N GLU A 63 3.55 5.87 -19.44
CA GLU A 63 3.29 5.42 -20.81
C GLU A 63 3.38 6.60 -21.79
N GLY A 64 4.31 6.51 -22.76
CA GLY A 64 4.57 7.60 -23.72
C GLY A 64 5.19 8.87 -23.13
N GLY A 65 5.61 8.84 -21.86
CA GLY A 65 6.10 10.02 -21.13
C GLY A 65 7.51 9.87 -20.53
N ASP A 66 7.74 10.60 -19.45
CA ASP A 66 9.01 10.63 -18.72
C ASP A 66 9.20 9.42 -17.79
N ALA A 67 10.47 9.14 -17.47
CA ALA A 67 10.86 8.23 -16.40
C ALA A 67 11.14 8.99 -15.11
N TYR A 68 10.68 8.43 -13.99
CA TYR A 68 10.89 8.97 -12.65
C TYR A 68 11.65 7.96 -11.79
N PRO A 69 12.53 8.40 -10.88
CA PRO A 69 13.18 7.52 -9.94
C PRO A 69 12.15 6.88 -9.00
N LEU A 70 12.41 5.64 -8.60
CA LEU A 70 11.66 4.93 -7.57
C LEU A 70 12.58 4.72 -6.36
N TYR A 71 12.16 5.24 -5.21
CA TYR A 71 12.92 5.14 -3.96
C TYR A 71 12.25 4.15 -3.03
N CYS A 72 12.92 3.05 -2.72
CA CYS A 72 12.35 1.97 -1.93
C CYS A 72 12.98 1.87 -0.54
N VAL A 73 12.18 1.41 0.41
CA VAL A 73 12.62 1.03 1.75
C VAL A 73 12.04 -0.34 2.05
N GLN A 74 12.90 -1.28 2.46
CA GLN A 74 12.46 -2.57 2.98
C GLN A 74 12.00 -2.37 4.43
N GLN A 75 10.70 -2.54 4.68
CA GLN A 75 10.08 -2.35 6.00
C GLN A 75 10.32 -3.58 6.88
N ASP A 76 10.26 -4.77 6.27
CA ASP A 76 10.49 -6.06 6.92
C ASP A 76 11.01 -7.10 5.90
N ALA A 77 11.23 -8.34 6.33
CA ALA A 77 11.77 -9.42 5.49
C ALA A 77 10.90 -9.77 4.25
N THR A 78 9.65 -9.31 4.22
CA THR A 78 8.65 -9.63 3.20
C THR A 78 8.03 -8.42 2.53
N THR A 79 8.27 -7.20 3.02
CA THR A 79 7.60 -5.99 2.53
C THR A 79 8.60 -4.91 2.10
N VAL A 80 8.46 -4.44 0.86
CA VAL A 80 9.17 -3.26 0.35
C VAL A 80 8.15 -2.20 -0.03
N VAL A 81 8.36 -0.97 0.44
CA VAL A 81 7.53 0.19 0.11
C VAL A 81 8.36 1.16 -0.70
N CYS A 82 7.85 1.57 -1.85
CA CYS A 82 8.53 2.48 -2.76
C CYS A 82 7.69 3.72 -3.05
N HIS A 83 8.37 4.86 -3.17
CA HIS A 83 7.76 6.15 -3.48
C HIS A 83 8.35 6.74 -4.77
N THR A 84 7.54 7.51 -5.49
CA THR A 84 7.98 8.23 -6.68
C THR A 84 7.36 9.63 -6.76
N SER A 85 7.61 10.34 -7.86
CA SER A 85 7.13 11.71 -8.09
C SER A 85 5.60 11.77 -8.16
N LYS A 86 5.00 12.80 -7.54
CA LYS A 86 3.55 13.10 -7.66
C LYS A 86 3.07 13.31 -9.10
N LYS A 87 3.99 13.61 -10.03
CA LYS A 87 3.69 13.78 -11.46
C LYS A 87 3.16 12.53 -12.14
N VAL A 88 3.32 11.34 -11.54
CA VAL A 88 2.80 10.09 -12.11
C VAL A 88 1.34 9.81 -11.75
N GLY A 89 0.70 10.65 -10.93
CA GLY A 89 -0.70 10.46 -10.54
C GLY A 89 -1.67 10.47 -11.72
N GLY A 90 -2.61 9.53 -11.75
CA GLY A 90 -3.63 9.41 -12.81
C GLY A 90 -3.09 8.91 -14.14
N GLN A 91 -1.93 8.27 -14.16
CA GLN A 91 -1.28 7.82 -15.40
C GLN A 91 -1.11 6.30 -15.42
N ASN A 92 -1.14 5.71 -16.61
CA ASN A 92 -0.64 4.36 -16.84
C ASN A 92 0.88 4.36 -16.74
N VAL A 93 1.41 3.44 -15.94
CA VAL A 93 2.84 3.37 -15.64
C VAL A 93 3.39 1.95 -15.71
N VAL A 94 4.67 1.87 -16.05
CA VAL A 94 5.50 0.67 -15.85
C VAL A 94 6.45 0.94 -14.70
N VAL A 95 6.31 0.16 -13.63
CA VAL A 95 7.20 0.19 -12.48
C VAL A 95 8.28 -0.87 -12.65
N GLY A 96 9.54 -0.47 -12.52
CA GLY A 96 10.70 -1.36 -12.53
C GLY A 96 11.33 -1.46 -11.16
N PHE A 97 11.40 -2.67 -10.60
CA PHE A 97 12.03 -2.94 -9.30
C PHE A 97 12.60 -4.36 -9.25
N GLY A 98 13.79 -4.54 -8.66
CA GLY A 98 14.43 -5.85 -8.48
C GLY A 98 14.55 -6.68 -9.77
N GLY A 99 14.82 -6.03 -10.90
CA GLY A 99 14.91 -6.66 -12.23
C GLY A 99 13.56 -7.02 -12.87
N SER A 100 12.44 -6.83 -12.16
CA SER A 100 11.08 -7.10 -12.63
C SER A 100 10.38 -5.82 -13.10
N ARG A 101 9.34 -5.98 -13.93
CA ARG A 101 8.50 -4.89 -14.43
C ARG A 101 7.03 -5.19 -14.17
N PHE A 102 6.30 -4.19 -13.71
CA PHE A 102 4.88 -4.27 -13.38
C PHE A 102 4.12 -3.15 -14.09
N TRP A 103 3.08 -3.52 -14.84
CA TRP A 103 2.17 -2.57 -15.48
C TRP A 103 1.01 -2.30 -14.54
N THR A 104 0.73 -1.03 -14.29
CA THR A 104 -0.38 -0.62 -13.43
C THR A 104 -0.82 0.80 -13.78
N GLU A 105 -1.98 1.17 -13.28
CA GLU A 105 -2.48 2.54 -13.33
C GLU A 105 -2.19 3.16 -11.96
N MET A 106 -1.49 4.29 -11.93
CA MET A 106 -1.36 5.06 -10.70
C MET A 106 -2.67 5.83 -10.48
N PRO A 107 -3.37 5.62 -9.35
CA PRO A 107 -4.56 6.41 -9.05
C PRO A 107 -4.26 7.90 -9.14
N GLU A 108 -5.26 8.69 -9.53
CA GLU A 108 -5.19 10.14 -9.31
C GLU A 108 -4.90 10.40 -7.83
N GLN A 109 -4.20 11.50 -7.54
CA GLN A 109 -3.99 11.86 -6.15
C GLN A 109 -5.38 12.05 -5.56
N TYR A 110 -5.73 11.21 -4.58
CA TYR A 110 -6.97 11.37 -3.85
C TYR A 110 -6.89 12.69 -3.13
N ASN A 111 -7.35 13.75 -3.80
CA ASN A 111 -7.60 15.03 -3.19
C ASN A 111 -9.00 14.91 -2.59
N ARG A 112 -9.12 14.00 -1.62
CA ARG A 112 -10.36 13.79 -0.88
C ARG A 112 -10.64 15.10 -0.18
N THR A 113 -11.49 15.90 -0.81
CA THR A 113 -11.68 17.31 -0.47
C THR A 113 -12.48 17.42 0.82
N TYR A 114 -13.23 16.36 1.13
CA TYR A 114 -14.15 16.29 2.26
C TYR A 114 -13.68 15.21 3.21
N CYS A 115 -13.22 15.64 4.37
CA CYS A 115 -12.81 14.77 5.46
C CYS A 115 -13.71 15.06 6.66
N TYR A 116 -14.29 14.01 7.21
CA TYR A 116 -15.21 14.09 8.34
C TYR A 116 -14.68 13.16 9.44
N SER A 117 -14.62 13.63 10.68
CA SER A 117 -14.21 12.79 11.81
C SER A 117 -15.13 11.57 11.94
N ALA A 118 -14.57 10.42 12.31
CA ALA A 118 -15.32 9.24 12.70
C ALA A 118 -15.32 9.13 14.22
N TRP A 119 -16.51 9.27 14.81
CA TRP A 119 -16.74 9.19 16.23
C TRP A 119 -17.40 7.87 16.61
N ASP A 120 -16.93 7.28 17.69
CA ASP A 120 -17.53 6.06 18.22
C ASP A 120 -17.62 6.08 19.75
N TYR A 121 -18.62 5.36 20.24
CA TYR A 121 -19.01 5.21 21.63
C TYR A 121 -19.16 3.73 21.95
N TRP A 122 -18.14 3.14 22.57
CA TRP A 122 -18.10 1.70 22.80
C TRP A 122 -17.46 1.34 24.15
N ASP A 123 -17.48 0.07 24.54
CA ASP A 123 -16.98 -0.39 25.84
C ASP A 123 -15.48 -0.11 26.03
N PHE A 124 -14.65 -0.33 25.00
CA PHE A 124 -13.22 -0.09 25.03
C PHE A 124 -12.85 1.40 25.05
N THR A 125 -13.74 2.30 24.62
CA THR A 125 -13.57 3.76 24.82
C THR A 125 -13.99 4.22 26.21
N GLY A 126 -14.41 3.29 27.08
CA GLY A 126 -14.95 3.62 28.38
C GLY A 126 -16.30 4.33 28.28
N TYR A 127 -17.08 4.06 27.23
CA TYR A 127 -18.35 4.71 26.96
C TYR A 127 -18.19 6.24 26.83
N GLN A 128 -17.21 6.65 26.04
CA GLN A 128 -16.94 8.05 25.70
C GLN A 128 -16.83 8.20 24.18
N TRP A 129 -17.43 9.27 23.65
CA TRP A 129 -17.25 9.65 22.26
C TRP A 129 -15.77 9.93 21.99
N THR A 130 -15.17 9.12 21.13
CA THR A 130 -13.75 9.20 20.77
C THR A 130 -13.61 9.40 19.27
N ASP A 131 -12.76 10.35 18.85
CA ASP A 131 -12.43 10.59 17.44
C ASP A 131 -11.35 9.60 17.01
N PHE A 132 -11.67 8.76 16.04
CA PHE A 132 -10.76 7.76 15.46
C PHE A 132 -10.03 8.28 14.21
N GLY A 133 -10.26 9.54 13.88
CA GLY A 133 -9.65 10.22 12.75
C GLY A 133 -10.63 10.41 11.58
N PRO A 134 -10.15 11.09 10.53
CA PRO A 134 -11.00 11.48 9.43
C PRO A 134 -11.26 10.32 8.46
N ILE A 135 -12.53 10.14 8.10
CA ILE A 135 -12.92 9.45 6.87
C ILE A 135 -13.00 10.51 5.78
N CYS A 136 -12.12 10.38 4.81
CA CYS A 136 -12.06 11.29 3.68
C CYS A 136 -12.71 10.68 2.44
N GLN A 137 -13.36 11.50 1.62
CA GLN A 137 -14.04 11.12 0.37
C GLN A 137 -14.00 12.24 -0.68
N ASP A 138 -14.34 11.90 -1.92
CA ASP A 138 -14.23 12.81 -3.07
C ASP A 138 -15.44 13.76 -3.19
N GLU A 139 -16.60 13.33 -2.73
CA GLU A 139 -17.83 14.12 -2.69
C GLU A 139 -18.21 14.47 -1.24
N PRO A 140 -18.93 15.59 -0.98
CA PRO A 140 -19.45 15.88 0.35
C PRO A 140 -20.27 14.70 0.88
N ALA A 141 -20.13 14.39 2.16
CA ALA A 141 -20.97 13.37 2.78
C ALA A 141 -22.41 13.86 2.88
N HIS A 142 -23.35 12.93 2.75
CA HIS A 142 -24.78 13.21 2.85
C HIS A 142 -25.39 12.42 3.99
N GLU A 143 -26.44 12.97 4.59
CA GLU A 143 -27.15 12.38 5.72
C GLU A 143 -27.48 10.89 5.49
N GLY A 144 -27.09 10.03 6.44
CA GLY A 144 -27.30 8.59 6.37
C GLY A 144 -26.26 7.81 5.55
N GLN A 145 -25.25 8.47 4.98
CA GLN A 145 -24.18 7.78 4.25
C GLN A 145 -23.39 6.86 5.19
N GLU A 146 -23.24 5.59 4.83
CA GLU A 146 -22.42 4.65 5.58
C GLU A 146 -20.96 4.67 5.11
N ALA A 147 -20.03 4.54 6.06
CA ALA A 147 -18.63 4.32 5.80
C ALA A 147 -18.07 3.26 6.76
N PHE A 148 -17.01 2.58 6.34
CA PHE A 148 -16.27 1.65 7.19
C PHE A 148 -14.95 2.28 7.61
N TYR A 149 -14.61 2.18 8.88
CA TYR A 149 -13.30 2.59 9.38
C TYR A 149 -12.63 1.47 10.18
N ASP A 150 -11.31 1.36 10.02
CA ASP A 150 -10.50 0.39 10.76
C ASP A 150 -10.00 1.01 12.07
N TYR A 151 -10.13 0.27 13.18
CA TYR A 151 -9.50 0.69 14.43
C TYR A 151 -7.98 0.52 14.35
N PRO A 152 -7.20 1.46 14.89
CA PRO A 152 -5.75 1.34 14.94
C PRO A 152 -5.23 0.33 15.98
N GLN A 153 -6.10 -0.38 16.72
CA GLN A 153 -5.72 -1.31 17.79
C GLN A 153 -5.79 -2.77 17.31
N GLU A 154 -4.74 -3.55 17.61
CA GLU A 154 -4.44 -4.85 16.96
C GLU A 154 -5.49 -5.98 17.11
N ASP A 155 -6.55 -5.80 17.92
CA ASP A 155 -7.52 -6.86 18.24
C ASP A 155 -9.00 -6.49 17.99
N ILE A 156 -9.30 -5.28 17.49
CA ILE A 156 -10.69 -4.83 17.26
C ILE A 156 -10.93 -4.71 15.76
N TYR A 157 -11.90 -5.48 15.26
CA TYR A 157 -12.38 -5.37 13.88
C TYR A 157 -13.05 -4.01 13.68
N GLY A 158 -12.77 -3.33 12.55
CA GLY A 158 -13.35 -2.03 12.20
C GLY A 158 -14.87 -1.97 12.31
N ALA A 159 -15.42 -0.75 12.31
CA ALA A 159 -16.85 -0.52 12.46
C ALA A 159 -17.46 0.23 11.27
N TRP A 160 -18.74 -0.06 11.04
CA TRP A 160 -19.57 0.75 10.16
C TRP A 160 -20.08 1.96 10.94
N VAL A 161 -19.98 3.13 10.31
CA VAL A 161 -20.42 4.42 10.84
C VAL A 161 -21.32 5.10 9.82
N VAL A 162 -22.21 5.97 10.30
CA VAL A 162 -23.21 6.68 9.52
C VAL A 162 -22.95 8.17 9.63
N PHE A 163 -23.01 8.88 8.52
CA PHE A 163 -22.85 10.32 8.48
C PHE A 163 -24.10 11.05 8.95
N PHE A 164 -23.93 12.03 9.82
CA PHE A 164 -24.97 12.96 10.26
C PHE A 164 -24.47 14.40 10.09
N GLU A 165 -25.28 15.27 9.48
CA GLU A 165 -25.03 16.72 9.41
C GLU A 165 -25.22 17.39 10.77
N ASP A 166 -26.20 16.91 11.53
CA ASP A 166 -26.48 17.31 12.90
C ASP A 166 -26.91 16.08 13.71
N VAL A 167 -26.13 15.80 14.76
CA VAL A 167 -26.34 14.66 15.65
C VAL A 167 -27.25 15.01 16.84
N THR A 168 -27.69 16.28 16.95
CA THR A 168 -28.52 16.79 18.03
C THR A 168 -29.86 16.05 18.08
N GLY A 169 -29.97 15.08 18.98
CA GLY A 169 -31.19 14.27 19.18
C GLY A 169 -31.17 12.88 18.56
N ALA A 170 -30.14 12.54 17.76
CA ALA A 170 -29.91 11.18 17.27
C ALA A 170 -29.17 10.32 18.30
N CYS A 171 -28.34 10.94 19.15
CA CYS A 171 -27.52 10.26 20.14
C CYS A 171 -27.62 10.92 21.51
N GLY A 172 -27.60 10.11 22.56
CA GLY A 172 -27.57 10.52 23.96
C GLY A 172 -26.20 11.04 24.39
N GLY A 173 -26.21 11.96 25.36
CA GLY A 173 -25.00 12.57 25.92
C GLY A 173 -24.49 13.79 25.15
N THR A 174 -23.33 14.30 25.57
CA THR A 174 -22.66 15.44 24.93
C THR A 174 -21.89 14.95 23.71
N VAL A 175 -22.59 14.87 22.58
CA VAL A 175 -21.98 14.47 21.31
C VAL A 175 -21.19 15.65 20.72
N PRO A 176 -20.03 15.41 20.09
CA PRO A 176 -19.35 16.44 19.31
C PRO A 176 -20.30 17.01 18.24
N ALA A 177 -20.40 18.32 18.17
CA ALA A 177 -21.30 19.00 17.25
C ALA A 177 -20.70 19.11 15.84
N GLY A 178 -21.55 19.02 14.82
CA GLY A 178 -21.23 19.25 13.42
C GLY A 178 -21.21 17.99 12.55
N PRO A 179 -20.95 18.14 11.24
CA PRO A 179 -21.00 17.05 10.29
C PRO A 179 -19.88 16.04 10.53
N ALA A 180 -20.26 14.80 10.85
CA ALA A 180 -19.31 13.72 11.13
C ALA A 180 -19.94 12.33 10.94
N TYR A 181 -19.10 11.31 10.91
CA TYR A 181 -19.51 9.92 10.96
C TYR A 181 -19.65 9.46 12.42
N TYR A 182 -20.72 8.74 12.73
CA TYR A 182 -21.02 8.24 14.07
C TYR A 182 -21.39 6.76 14.02
N TYR A 183 -21.11 6.03 15.08
CA TYR A 183 -21.56 4.64 15.19
C TYR A 183 -23.10 4.55 15.16
N PRO A 184 -23.70 3.65 14.34
CA PRO A 184 -25.14 3.62 14.03
C PRO A 184 -26.03 3.37 15.25
N PHE A 185 -25.51 2.77 16.31
CA PHE A 185 -26.22 2.58 17.57
C PHE A 185 -25.83 3.65 18.56
N CYS A 186 -26.17 4.88 18.23
CA CYS A 186 -26.19 5.97 19.17
C CYS A 186 -27.10 5.62 20.37
N PRO A 187 -26.56 5.43 21.60
CA PRO A 187 -27.35 5.12 22.77
C PRO A 187 -28.13 6.34 23.30
#